data_AF-A0AAN6WCA9-F1
#
_entry.id   AF-A0AAN6WCA9-F1
#
_cell.length_a   1.000
_cell.length_b   1.000
_cell.length_c   1.000
_cell.angle_alpha   90.00
_cell.angle_beta   90.00
_cell.angle_gamma   90.00
#
_symmetry.space_group_name_H-M   'P 1'
#
loop_
_entity.id
_entity.type
_entity.pdbx_description
1 polymer ?
#
loop_
_entity_poly.entity_id
_entity_poly.type
_entity_poly.pdbx_seq_one_letter_code
_entity_poly.pdbx_strand_id
1 'polypeptide(L)'
;MAPKFPNEDGEAAAKTTKKPRQGFRVGPDNLPDGAWKRKVTKIKKDLITKAKIKKQYSKIRAAHASEQLTTPAIPELPPSPIIHPITTTPSEPVQQESEPKERKPETEPELHPDRLHLLTSDEPSNPNATAPDFPPLPKRNNGDRSRHKKRKPDYYEKELAKATELKAKQEARNAAFARRQKEREDRIKQRERWRKQMDKAKRPGKDGKLKVGRESKILLEKVERLVGGEK
;
A
#
# COMPACT_ATOMS: atom_id res chain seq x y z
N MET A 1 -41.52 52.13 8.07
CA MET A 1 -40.80 52.13 9.37
C MET A 1 -40.34 50.71 9.65
N ALA A 2 -39.03 50.50 9.78
CA ALA A 2 -38.45 49.18 10.02
C ALA A 2 -38.64 48.75 11.49
N PRO A 3 -38.93 47.46 11.78
CA PRO A 3 -38.94 46.96 13.14
C PRO A 3 -37.51 46.86 13.68
N LYS A 4 -37.27 47.53 14.81
CA LYS A 4 -36.00 47.56 15.56
C LYS A 4 -35.67 46.15 16.10
N PHE A 5 -34.48 45.64 15.80
CA PHE A 5 -33.91 44.48 16.48
C PHE A 5 -33.58 44.84 17.95
N PRO A 6 -34.01 44.07 18.95
CA PRO A 6 -33.48 44.21 20.30
C PRO A 6 -32.09 43.55 20.36
N ASN A 7 -31.05 44.37 20.56
CA ASN A 7 -29.72 43.88 20.95
C ASN A 7 -29.76 43.37 22.38
N GLU A 8 -29.11 42.23 22.58
CA GLU A 8 -28.84 41.64 23.90
C GLU A 8 -27.91 42.54 24.71
N ASP A 9 -28.21 42.69 26.01
CA ASP A 9 -27.26 42.65 27.14
C ASP A 9 -27.96 43.16 28.41
N GLY A 10 -28.36 42.22 29.27
CA GLY A 10 -29.08 42.48 30.52
C GLY A 10 -28.97 41.29 31.46
N GLU A 11 -27.74 40.96 31.85
CA GLU A 11 -27.45 39.92 32.83
C GLU A 11 -27.70 40.45 34.25
N ALA A 12 -28.82 40.05 34.87
CA ALA A 12 -28.88 39.75 36.31
C ALA A 12 -30.22 39.10 36.70
N ALA A 13 -30.11 37.88 37.25
CA ALA A 13 -30.99 37.32 38.27
C ALA A 13 -32.40 36.84 37.85
N ALA A 14 -32.45 35.80 37.01
CA ALA A 14 -33.55 34.83 37.03
C ALA A 14 -33.00 33.41 37.23
N LYS A 15 -32.88 33.03 38.51
CA LYS A 15 -32.89 31.68 39.09
C LYS A 15 -32.56 30.55 38.10
N THR A 16 -31.31 30.09 38.17
CA THR A 16 -30.83 28.88 37.49
C THR A 16 -31.55 27.65 38.05
N THR A 17 -32.73 27.36 37.52
CA THR A 17 -33.38 26.07 37.70
C THR A 17 -32.45 25.04 37.05
N LYS A 18 -31.68 24.34 37.89
CA LYS A 18 -30.77 23.29 37.45
C LYS A 18 -31.59 22.31 36.64
N LYS A 19 -31.34 22.22 35.33
CA LYS A 19 -31.97 21.23 34.46
C LYS A 19 -31.84 19.88 35.17
N PRO A 20 -32.93 19.12 35.34
CA PRO A 20 -32.87 17.84 36.03
C PRO A 20 -31.78 17.00 35.35
N ARG A 21 -30.84 16.48 36.14
CA ARG A 21 -29.77 15.63 35.61
C ARG A 21 -30.46 14.46 34.94
N GLN A 22 -30.42 14.41 33.61
CA GLN A 22 -30.98 13.31 32.85
C GLN A 22 -30.28 12.05 33.37
N GLY A 23 -31.01 11.18 34.09
CA GLY A 23 -30.48 9.92 34.60
C GLY A 23 -29.93 9.04 33.46
N PHE A 24 -29.33 7.91 33.80
CA PHE A 24 -28.74 7.00 32.82
C PHE A 24 -29.79 6.57 31.77
N ARG A 25 -29.79 7.24 30.62
CA ARG A 25 -30.66 6.95 29.48
C ARG A 25 -30.19 5.65 28.85
N VAL A 26 -30.80 4.52 29.21
CA VAL A 26 -30.62 3.23 28.54
C VAL A 26 -31.48 3.19 27.26
N GLY A 27 -31.23 4.14 26.37
CA GLY A 27 -31.88 4.20 25.06
C GLY A 27 -30.98 3.61 23.98
N PRO A 28 -31.52 3.12 22.85
CA PRO A 28 -30.74 2.65 21.71
C PRO A 28 -29.71 3.68 21.21
N ASP A 29 -29.94 4.98 21.45
CA ASP A 29 -29.03 6.07 21.12
C ASP A 29 -27.81 6.21 22.06
N ASN A 30 -27.88 5.65 23.26
CA ASN A 30 -26.85 5.77 24.31
C ASN A 30 -26.25 4.43 24.73
N LEU A 31 -26.68 3.33 24.10
CA LEU A 31 -25.98 2.07 24.16
C LEU A 31 -24.60 2.24 23.50
N PRO A 32 -23.54 1.59 24.01
CA PRO A 32 -22.24 1.60 23.37
C PRO A 32 -22.41 1.12 21.93
N ASP A 33 -22.37 2.09 21.02
CA ASP A 33 -22.59 1.86 19.61
C ASP A 33 -21.67 0.72 19.20
N GLY A 34 -22.23 -0.33 18.60
CA GLY A 34 -21.56 -1.63 18.46
C GLY A 34 -20.15 -1.47 17.89
N ALA A 35 -19.25 -2.40 18.23
CA ALA A 35 -17.82 -2.30 17.85
C ALA A 35 -17.59 -1.96 16.37
N TRP A 36 -18.51 -2.38 15.48
CA TRP A 36 -18.49 -2.03 14.06
C TRP A 36 -18.76 -0.55 13.78
N LYS A 37 -19.77 0.08 14.39
CA LYS A 37 -20.06 1.50 14.18
C LYS A 37 -18.95 2.40 14.75
N ARG A 38 -18.30 2.00 15.84
CA ARG A 38 -17.07 2.65 16.34
C ARG A 38 -15.92 2.57 15.34
N LYS A 39 -15.72 1.42 14.71
CA LYS A 39 -14.71 1.25 13.65
C LYS A 39 -15.03 2.14 12.45
N VAL A 40 -16.28 2.16 11.98
CA VAL A 40 -16.71 2.99 10.85
C VAL A 40 -16.55 4.48 11.16
N THR A 41 -16.98 4.94 12.33
CA THR A 41 -16.81 6.34 12.75
C THR A 41 -15.34 6.71 12.92
N LYS A 42 -14.49 5.81 13.45
CA LYS A 42 -13.03 6.00 13.53
C LYS A 42 -12.40 6.09 12.14
N ILE A 43 -12.73 5.18 11.23
CA ILE A 43 -12.25 5.19 9.84
C ILE A 43 -12.66 6.50 9.15
N LYS A 44 -13.92 6.91 9.31
CA LYS A 44 -14.42 8.16 8.73
C LYS A 44 -13.67 9.38 9.28
N LYS A 45 -13.48 9.47 10.60
CA LYS A 45 -12.72 10.55 11.25
C LYS A 45 -11.27 10.59 10.77
N ASP A 46 -10.60 9.43 10.70
CA ASP A 46 -9.21 9.30 10.23
C ASP A 46 -9.05 9.70 8.75
N LEU A 47 -10.03 9.36 7.91
CA LEU A 47 -10.00 9.74 6.49
C LEU A 47 -10.21 11.26 6.32
N ILE A 48 -11.07 11.86 7.14
CA ILE A 48 -11.28 13.32 7.16
C ILE A 48 -10.02 14.05 7.64
N THR A 49 -9.36 13.60 8.71
CA THR A 49 -8.14 14.23 9.23
C THR A 49 -7.00 14.13 8.21
N LYS A 50 -6.79 12.95 7.60
CA LYS A 50 -5.80 12.77 6.53
C LYS A 50 -6.06 13.70 5.35
N ALA A 51 -7.32 13.86 4.92
CA ALA A 51 -7.67 14.78 3.85
C ALA A 51 -7.42 16.25 4.23
N LYS A 52 -7.72 16.65 5.47
CA LYS A 52 -7.42 18.00 5.98
C LYS A 52 -5.92 18.27 6.01
N ILE A 53 -5.13 17.34 6.54
CA ILE A 53 -3.65 17.44 6.58
C ILE A 53 -3.10 17.56 5.16
N LYS A 54 -3.56 16.73 4.21
CA LYS A 54 -3.13 16.81 2.82
C LYS A 54 -3.46 18.16 2.18
N LYS A 55 -4.65 18.72 2.43
CA LYS A 55 -5.03 20.06 1.95
C LYS A 55 -4.15 21.16 2.55
N GLN A 56 -3.92 21.12 3.86
CA GLN A 56 -3.04 22.10 4.53
C GLN A 56 -1.60 21.99 4.04
N TYR A 57 -1.07 20.78 3.90
CA TYR A 57 0.27 20.53 3.37
C TYR A 57 0.40 21.01 1.93
N SER A 58 -0.58 20.73 1.07
CA SER A 58 -0.61 21.24 -0.30
C SER A 58 -0.59 22.77 -0.34
N LYS A 59 -1.30 23.43 0.59
CA LYS A 59 -1.33 24.90 0.67
C LYS A 59 0.03 25.47 1.09
N ILE A 60 0.66 24.89 2.12
CA ILE A 60 2.00 25.30 2.58
C ILE A 60 3.05 25.05 1.49
N ARG A 61 2.98 23.89 0.82
CA ARG A 61 3.88 23.55 -0.28
C ARG A 61 3.75 24.53 -1.45
N ALA A 62 2.53 24.93 -1.81
CA ALA A 62 2.29 25.93 -2.84
C ALA A 62 2.83 27.31 -2.42
N ALA A 63 2.62 27.72 -1.17
CA ALA A 63 3.15 28.98 -0.65
C ALA A 63 4.69 29.02 -0.68
N HIS A 64 5.36 27.98 -0.19
CA HIS A 64 6.82 27.88 -0.27
C HIS A 64 7.34 27.83 -1.72
N ALA A 65 6.64 27.15 -2.62
CA ALA A 65 7.01 27.13 -4.04
C ALA A 65 6.87 28.52 -4.68
N SER A 66 5.84 29.30 -4.33
CA SER A 66 5.70 30.69 -4.81
C SER A 66 6.75 31.61 -4.21
N GLU A 67 7.09 31.47 -2.92
CA GLU A 67 8.14 32.26 -2.28
C GLU A 67 9.51 32.03 -2.92
N GLN A 68 9.81 30.78 -3.30
CA GLN A 68 11.02 30.42 -4.05
C GLN A 68 11.07 31.03 -5.47
N LEU A 69 9.92 31.36 -6.06
CA LEU A 69 9.84 31.98 -7.38
C LEU A 69 9.90 33.52 -7.32
N THR A 70 9.59 34.13 -6.17
CA THR A 70 9.52 35.59 -5.99
C THR A 70 10.77 36.23 -5.38
N THR A 71 11.84 35.48 -5.14
CA THR A 71 13.13 36.08 -4.78
C THR A 71 13.74 36.80 -6.00
N PRO A 72 13.93 38.13 -5.96
CA PRO A 72 14.53 38.89 -7.06
C PRO A 72 16.04 38.63 -7.15
N ALA A 73 16.53 38.46 -8.38
CA ALA A 73 17.93 38.26 -8.72
C ALA A 73 18.79 39.50 -8.48
N ILE A 74 19.93 39.36 -7.76
CA ILE A 74 21.19 40.14 -7.86
C ILE A 74 22.37 39.16 -7.54
N PRO A 75 23.56 39.25 -8.18
CA PRO A 75 24.27 38.11 -8.76
C PRO A 75 25.51 37.58 -7.98
N GLU A 76 26.08 36.49 -8.53
CA GLU A 76 27.46 35.93 -8.40
C GLU A 76 27.70 34.67 -7.52
N LEU A 77 28.13 33.58 -8.21
CA LEU A 77 28.91 32.39 -7.78
C LEU A 77 28.17 31.15 -7.18
N PRO A 78 28.70 29.92 -7.36
CA PRO A 78 28.43 28.96 -8.47
C PRO A 78 27.53 27.76 -8.04
N PRO A 79 27.12 26.85 -8.96
CA PRO A 79 25.88 26.09 -8.83
C PRO A 79 25.99 24.88 -7.88
N SER A 80 25.08 24.80 -6.91
CA SER A 80 24.85 23.61 -6.09
C SER A 80 23.76 22.72 -6.73
N PRO A 81 23.98 21.41 -6.91
CA PRO A 81 23.07 20.56 -7.66
C PRO A 81 21.79 20.25 -6.87
N ILE A 82 20.67 20.50 -7.55
CA ILE A 82 19.30 20.25 -7.13
C ILE A 82 19.05 18.74 -7.03
N ILE A 83 18.83 18.23 -5.81
CA ILE A 83 18.39 16.85 -5.57
C ILE A 83 16.88 16.77 -5.84
N HIS A 84 16.49 16.25 -7.00
CA HIS A 84 15.11 15.85 -7.28
C HIS A 84 14.87 14.41 -6.82
N PRO A 85 13.96 14.13 -5.86
CA PRO A 85 13.37 12.80 -5.76
C PRO A 85 12.25 12.67 -6.81
N ILE A 86 12.56 11.91 -7.85
CA ILE A 86 11.64 11.41 -8.88
C ILE A 86 10.43 10.74 -8.20
N THR A 87 9.25 11.32 -8.41
CA THR A 87 7.98 10.66 -8.11
C THR A 87 7.68 9.69 -9.23
N THR A 88 7.78 8.39 -8.97
CA THR A 88 7.23 7.34 -9.82
C THR A 88 5.71 7.39 -9.75
N THR A 89 5.06 7.92 -10.79
CA THR A 89 3.62 7.74 -11.04
C THR A 89 3.41 6.54 -11.97
N PRO A 90 2.51 5.59 -11.64
CA PRO A 90 2.07 4.55 -12.55
C PRO A 90 0.71 4.89 -13.18
N SER A 91 0.65 5.00 -14.52
CA SER A 91 -0.58 4.85 -15.35
C SER A 91 -0.19 4.99 -16.83
N GLU A 92 -0.05 3.88 -17.55
CA GLU A 92 -0.96 3.35 -18.60
C GLU A 92 -0.65 3.84 -20.05
N PRO A 93 -0.99 3.04 -21.09
CA PRO A 93 -0.11 2.83 -22.25
C PRO A 93 -0.49 3.67 -23.46
N VAL A 94 0.51 4.08 -24.24
CA VAL A 94 0.33 4.51 -25.63
C VAL A 94 1.33 3.74 -26.48
N GLN A 95 0.78 2.95 -27.41
CA GLN A 95 1.51 2.28 -28.48
C GLN A 95 1.93 3.32 -29.52
N GLN A 96 3.22 3.37 -29.87
CA GLN A 96 3.63 3.68 -31.24
C GLN A 96 5.05 3.17 -31.51
N GLU A 97 5.18 2.54 -32.67
CA GLU A 97 6.33 1.80 -33.15
C GLU A 97 7.53 2.67 -33.56
N SER A 98 8.68 1.99 -33.64
CA SER A 98 9.82 2.18 -34.56
C SER A 98 11.05 3.02 -34.15
N GLU A 99 12.18 2.32 -34.29
CA GLU A 99 13.60 2.69 -34.40
C GLU A 99 14.54 2.77 -33.17
N PRO A 100 15.77 2.19 -33.30
CA PRO A 100 16.73 2.08 -32.21
C PRO A 100 17.61 3.33 -32.16
N LYS A 101 17.67 4.01 -31.01
CA LYS A 101 18.73 4.99 -30.73
C LYS A 101 19.59 4.52 -29.57
N GLU A 102 20.89 4.49 -29.90
CA GLU A 102 22.07 4.09 -29.16
C GLU A 102 22.06 4.45 -27.67
N ARG A 103 22.47 3.47 -26.85
CA ARG A 103 22.74 3.64 -25.42
C ARG A 103 24.06 4.40 -25.26
N LYS A 104 24.01 5.63 -24.75
CA LYS A 104 25.18 6.29 -24.15
C LYS A 104 25.42 5.70 -22.76
N PRO A 105 26.68 5.52 -22.32
CA PRO A 105 26.98 4.98 -21.00
C PRO A 105 26.48 5.94 -19.93
N GLU A 106 25.59 5.45 -19.06
CA GLU A 106 25.09 6.19 -17.92
C GLU A 106 26.24 6.40 -16.93
N THR A 107 26.53 7.66 -16.67
CA THR A 107 27.46 8.15 -15.65
C THR A 107 27.06 7.60 -14.28
N GLU A 108 27.98 6.91 -13.61
CA GLU A 108 27.81 6.50 -12.22
C GLU A 108 27.47 7.71 -11.35
N PRO A 109 26.51 7.61 -10.41
CA PRO A 109 26.13 8.75 -9.58
C PRO A 109 27.29 9.12 -8.65
N GLU A 110 27.83 10.32 -8.82
CA GLU A 110 28.89 10.88 -7.97
C GLU A 110 28.44 10.87 -6.49
N LEU A 111 29.25 10.26 -5.64
CA LEU A 111 29.01 10.19 -4.20
C LEU A 111 29.09 11.60 -3.58
N HIS A 112 28.15 11.93 -2.69
CA HIS A 112 28.12 13.20 -1.96
C HIS A 112 29.47 13.49 -1.27
N PRO A 113 29.98 14.74 -1.24
CA PRO A 113 31.31 15.07 -0.74
C PRO A 113 31.59 14.58 0.69
N ASP A 114 30.61 14.68 1.59
CA ASP A 114 30.73 14.15 2.96
C ASP A 114 31.04 12.65 3.00
N ARG A 115 30.51 11.89 2.03
CA ARG A 115 30.76 10.45 1.90
C ARG A 115 32.12 10.16 1.30
N LEU A 116 32.62 11.03 0.40
CA LEU A 116 34.01 10.96 -0.05
C LEU A 116 34.96 11.21 1.12
N HIS A 117 34.70 12.22 1.95
CA HIS A 117 35.52 12.55 3.11
C HIS A 117 35.62 11.39 4.13
N LEU A 118 34.52 10.65 4.33
CA LEU A 118 34.52 9.46 5.20
C LEU A 118 35.28 8.27 4.59
N LEU A 119 35.31 8.15 3.26
CA LEU A 119 36.03 7.09 2.55
C LEU A 119 37.51 7.41 2.34
N THR A 120 37.88 8.69 2.23
CA THR A 120 39.25 9.15 1.99
C THR A 120 40.00 9.52 3.26
N SER A 121 39.30 9.80 4.36
CA SER A 121 39.95 9.93 5.66
C SER A 121 40.33 8.53 6.11
N ASP A 122 41.62 8.19 6.02
CA ASP A 122 42.17 6.99 6.64
C ASP A 122 41.79 6.99 8.13
N GLU A 123 40.84 6.14 8.49
CA GLU A 123 40.45 5.91 9.87
C GLU A 123 41.70 5.42 10.61
N PRO A 124 42.12 6.06 11.71
CA PRO A 124 43.33 5.66 12.40
C PRO A 124 43.17 4.22 12.89
N SER A 125 44.12 3.37 12.48
CA SER A 125 44.26 2.00 12.94
C SER A 125 44.00 1.92 14.45
N ASN A 126 43.05 1.08 14.84
CA ASN A 126 42.61 0.90 16.21
C ASN A 126 43.84 0.71 17.13
N PRO A 127 44.08 1.60 18.11
CA PRO A 127 45.31 1.56 18.92
C PRO A 127 45.43 0.31 19.81
N ASN A 128 44.40 -0.55 19.84
CA ASN A 128 44.44 -1.86 20.48
C ASN A 128 44.99 -3.00 19.59
N ALA A 129 45.41 -2.73 18.35
CA ALA A 129 46.01 -3.75 17.49
C ALA A 129 47.44 -4.17 17.93
N THR A 130 48.07 -3.39 18.82
CA THR A 130 49.41 -3.68 19.36
C THR A 130 49.35 -3.93 20.86
N ALA A 131 48.62 -4.96 21.29
CA ALA A 131 48.78 -5.50 22.63
C ALA A 131 50.07 -6.35 22.67
N PRO A 132 50.97 -6.18 23.65
CA PRO A 132 52.19 -6.99 23.75
C PRO A 132 51.86 -8.47 23.97
N ASP A 133 52.66 -9.35 23.37
CA ASP A 133 52.57 -10.81 23.48
C ASP A 133 52.55 -11.28 24.94
N PHE A 134 51.37 -11.65 25.43
CA PHE A 134 51.26 -12.35 26.70
C PHE A 134 51.76 -13.80 26.53
N PRO A 135 52.58 -14.34 27.46
CA PRO A 135 53.04 -15.72 27.37
C PRO A 135 51.86 -16.69 27.44
N PRO A 136 51.87 -17.79 26.66
CA PRO A 136 50.76 -18.73 26.62
C PRO A 136 50.60 -19.43 27.98
N LEU A 137 49.43 -19.26 28.60
CA LEU A 137 49.06 -19.97 29.82
C LEU A 137 49.09 -21.51 29.61
N PRO A 138 49.49 -22.30 30.61
CA PRO A 138 49.59 -23.75 30.48
C PRO A 138 48.22 -24.39 30.21
N LYS A 139 48.17 -25.25 29.19
CA LYS A 139 46.97 -26.01 28.81
C LYS A 139 46.60 -26.97 29.94
N ARG A 140 45.58 -26.61 30.72
CA ARG A 140 44.90 -27.55 31.62
C ARG A 140 44.16 -28.60 30.78
N ASN A 141 44.65 -29.84 30.84
CA ASN A 141 43.99 -31.03 30.31
C ASN A 141 42.66 -31.27 31.04
N ASN A 142 41.60 -30.62 30.59
CA ASN A 142 40.22 -30.95 30.95
C ASN A 142 39.65 -31.90 29.90
N GLY A 143 40.05 -33.17 29.96
CA GLY A 143 39.31 -34.26 29.33
C GLY A 143 37.90 -34.35 29.94
N ASP A 144 36.90 -34.72 29.13
CA ASP A 144 35.52 -35.03 29.53
C ASP A 144 34.53 -33.91 29.91
N ARG A 145 34.64 -32.73 29.29
CA ARG A 145 33.51 -31.78 29.20
C ARG A 145 33.17 -31.32 27.78
N SER A 146 33.54 -32.12 26.78
CA SER A 146 33.10 -31.95 25.37
C SER A 146 31.63 -32.33 25.21
N ARG A 147 30.75 -31.65 25.97
CA ARG A 147 29.34 -31.56 25.59
C ARG A 147 29.34 -30.82 24.26
N HIS A 148 29.11 -31.56 23.20
CA HIS A 148 28.98 -31.11 21.82
C HIS A 148 28.07 -29.87 21.77
N LYS A 149 28.66 -28.68 21.91
CA LYS A 149 27.92 -27.42 21.88
C LYS A 149 27.46 -27.26 20.44
N LYS A 150 26.17 -27.49 20.21
CA LYS A 150 25.55 -27.21 18.91
C LYS A 150 25.93 -25.77 18.54
N ARG A 151 26.59 -25.60 17.39
CA ARG A 151 26.95 -24.29 16.87
C ARG A 151 25.66 -23.49 16.76
N LYS A 152 25.64 -22.30 17.38
CA LYS A 152 24.51 -21.40 17.23
C LYS A 152 24.48 -21.00 15.75
N PRO A 153 23.33 -21.09 15.06
CA PRO A 153 23.26 -20.70 13.66
C PRO A 153 23.70 -19.26 13.52
N ASP A 154 24.53 -19.04 12.50
CA ASP A 154 25.12 -17.74 12.23
C ASP A 154 24.02 -16.72 11.90
N TYR A 155 24.31 -15.45 12.11
CA TYR A 155 23.35 -14.37 11.87
C TYR A 155 22.79 -14.43 10.44
N TYR A 156 23.66 -14.68 9.48
CA TYR A 156 23.31 -14.78 8.06
C TYR A 156 22.43 -16.00 7.73
N GLU A 157 22.65 -17.15 8.39
CA GLU A 157 21.82 -18.35 8.20
C GLU A 157 20.36 -18.11 8.62
N LYS A 158 20.15 -17.33 9.68
CA LYS A 158 18.80 -16.95 10.13
C LYS A 158 18.12 -15.98 9.18
N GLU A 159 18.87 -15.07 8.57
CA GLU A 159 18.34 -14.14 7.58
C GLU A 159 17.96 -14.85 6.29
N LEU A 160 18.80 -15.77 5.81
CA LEU A 160 18.47 -16.62 4.68
C LEU A 160 17.22 -17.48 4.95
N ALA A 161 17.12 -18.10 6.12
CA ALA A 161 15.94 -18.87 6.50
C ALA A 161 14.67 -18.01 6.47
N LYS A 162 14.70 -16.81 7.05
CA LYS A 162 13.57 -15.87 7.00
C LYS A 162 13.23 -15.43 5.58
N ALA A 163 14.24 -15.17 4.74
CA ALA A 163 14.02 -14.81 3.34
C ALA A 163 13.31 -15.94 2.57
N THR A 164 13.73 -17.20 2.78
CA THR A 164 13.07 -18.36 2.17
C THR A 164 11.63 -18.54 2.66
N GLU A 165 11.38 -18.35 3.96
CA GLU A 165 10.04 -18.45 4.55
C GLU A 165 9.10 -17.36 3.98
N LEU A 166 9.57 -16.12 3.89
CA LEU A 166 8.81 -15.02 3.30
C LEU A 166 8.50 -15.27 1.81
N LYS A 167 9.47 -15.78 1.05
CA LYS A 167 9.28 -16.14 -0.36
C LYS A 167 8.24 -17.25 -0.51
N ALA A 168 8.35 -18.32 0.27
CA ALA A 168 7.40 -19.43 0.26
C ALA A 168 5.98 -18.99 0.66
N LYS A 169 5.85 -18.13 1.67
CA LYS A 169 4.56 -17.58 2.11
C LYS A 169 3.91 -16.71 1.02
N GLN A 170 4.71 -15.89 0.34
CA GLN A 170 4.21 -15.05 -0.75
C GLN A 170 3.80 -15.90 -1.96
N GLU A 171 4.56 -16.93 -2.28
CA GLU A 171 4.22 -17.89 -3.34
C GLU A 171 2.93 -18.64 -3.02
N ALA A 172 2.75 -19.12 -1.79
CA ALA A 172 1.51 -19.78 -1.36
C ALA A 172 0.29 -18.85 -1.48
N ARG A 173 0.44 -17.56 -1.11
CA ARG A 173 -0.61 -16.55 -1.28
C ARG A 173 -0.94 -16.31 -2.75
N ASN A 174 0.07 -16.21 -3.60
CA ASN A 174 -0.09 -16.02 -5.04
C ASN A 174 -0.74 -17.25 -5.70
N ALA A 175 -0.33 -18.47 -5.32
CA ALA A 175 -0.91 -19.71 -5.82
C ALA A 175 -2.39 -19.85 -5.43
N ALA A 176 -2.75 -19.51 -4.19
CA ALA A 176 -4.14 -19.50 -3.74
C ALA A 176 -4.99 -18.48 -4.53
N PHE A 177 -4.44 -17.29 -4.79
CA PHE A 177 -5.10 -16.29 -5.61
C PHE A 177 -5.26 -16.76 -7.06
N ALA A 178 -4.21 -17.34 -7.66
CA ALA A 178 -4.24 -17.87 -9.02
C ALA A 178 -5.29 -18.99 -9.19
N ARG A 179 -5.44 -19.89 -8.21
CA ARG A 179 -6.51 -20.90 -8.23
C ARG A 179 -7.90 -20.28 -8.25
N ARG A 180 -8.15 -19.28 -7.40
CA ARG A 180 -9.43 -18.56 -7.37
C ARG A 180 -9.70 -17.80 -8.67
N GLN A 181 -8.67 -17.20 -9.28
CA GLN A 181 -8.83 -16.52 -10.57
C GLN A 181 -9.14 -17.52 -11.69
N LYS A 182 -8.44 -18.65 -11.77
CA LYS A 182 -8.73 -19.70 -12.76
C LYS A 182 -10.17 -20.20 -12.66
N GLU A 183 -10.67 -20.50 -11.45
CA GLU A 183 -12.07 -20.92 -11.27
C GLU A 183 -13.06 -19.83 -11.74
N ARG A 184 -12.77 -18.57 -11.42
CA ARG A 184 -13.58 -17.43 -11.85
C ARG A 184 -13.55 -17.29 -13.38
N GLU A 185 -12.38 -17.35 -13.99
CA GLU A 185 -12.20 -17.28 -15.43
C GLU A 185 -12.92 -18.41 -16.14
N ASP A 186 -12.84 -19.63 -15.63
CA ASP A 186 -13.53 -20.78 -16.23
C ASP A 186 -15.04 -20.60 -16.13
N ARG A 187 -15.55 -20.11 -14.99
CA ARG A 187 -16.97 -19.76 -14.82
C ARG A 187 -17.40 -18.67 -15.80
N ILE A 188 -16.58 -17.64 -16.01
CA ILE A 188 -16.85 -16.56 -16.98
C ILE A 188 -16.81 -17.10 -18.41
N LYS A 189 -15.78 -17.87 -18.78
CA LYS A 189 -15.65 -18.49 -20.11
C LYS A 189 -16.85 -19.38 -20.42
N GLN A 190 -17.33 -20.17 -19.45
CA GLN A 190 -18.54 -20.99 -19.62
C GLN A 190 -19.78 -20.12 -19.85
N ARG A 191 -19.97 -19.06 -19.06
CA ARG A 191 -21.07 -18.10 -19.26
C ARG A 191 -20.98 -17.38 -20.60
N GLU A 192 -19.80 -16.98 -21.03
CA GLU A 192 -19.58 -16.33 -22.31
C GLU A 192 -19.82 -17.27 -23.48
N ARG A 193 -19.35 -18.52 -23.40
CA ARG A 193 -19.64 -19.55 -24.40
C ARG A 193 -21.14 -19.75 -24.54
N TRP A 194 -21.84 -19.91 -23.41
CA TRP A 194 -23.29 -20.04 -23.37
C TRP A 194 -24.00 -18.83 -23.97
N ARG A 195 -23.58 -17.61 -23.56
CA ARG A 195 -24.12 -16.35 -24.08
C ARG A 195 -23.92 -16.24 -25.60
N LYS A 196 -22.70 -16.48 -26.08
CA LYS A 196 -22.37 -16.44 -27.52
C LYS A 196 -23.18 -17.45 -28.33
N GLN A 197 -23.37 -18.67 -27.81
CA GLN A 197 -24.21 -19.68 -28.45
C GLN A 197 -25.68 -19.24 -28.51
N MET A 198 -26.23 -18.70 -27.42
CA MET A 198 -27.59 -18.17 -27.37
C MET A 198 -27.78 -16.97 -28.31
N ASP A 199 -26.85 -16.02 -28.32
CA ASP A 199 -26.87 -14.87 -29.22
C ASP A 199 -26.82 -15.33 -30.70
N LYS A 200 -26.05 -16.39 -31.00
CA LYS A 200 -25.98 -16.99 -32.35
C LYS A 200 -27.27 -17.73 -32.75
N ALA A 201 -28.01 -18.25 -31.78
CA ALA A 201 -29.27 -18.95 -32.01
C ALA A 201 -30.45 -17.97 -32.16
N LYS A 202 -30.45 -16.90 -31.35
CA LYS A 202 -31.40 -15.77 -31.42
C LYS A 202 -31.19 -14.87 -32.64
N ARG A 203 -30.03 -14.93 -33.30
CA ARG A 203 -29.77 -14.16 -34.53
C ARG A 203 -30.66 -14.70 -35.67
N PRO A 204 -31.60 -13.90 -36.20
CA PRO A 204 -32.54 -14.35 -37.23
C PRO A 204 -31.82 -14.76 -38.52
N GLY A 205 -32.43 -15.67 -39.28
CA GLY A 205 -31.97 -16.10 -40.59
C GLY A 205 -32.19 -15.02 -41.67
N LYS A 206 -31.82 -15.36 -42.92
CA LYS A 206 -32.10 -14.52 -44.10
C LYS A 206 -33.61 -14.22 -44.22
N ASP A 207 -34.43 -15.19 -43.85
CA ASP A 207 -35.91 -15.11 -43.88
C ASP A 207 -36.51 -14.44 -42.62
N GLY A 208 -35.68 -13.86 -41.74
CA GLY A 208 -36.13 -13.17 -40.52
C GLY A 208 -36.59 -14.09 -39.37
N LYS A 209 -36.77 -15.39 -39.60
CA LYS A 209 -37.21 -16.37 -38.58
C LYS A 209 -36.06 -16.78 -37.65
N LEU A 210 -36.39 -17.05 -36.38
CA LEU A 210 -35.46 -17.56 -35.36
C LEU A 210 -35.07 -19.03 -35.64
N LYS A 211 -33.84 -19.39 -35.29
CA LYS A 211 -33.30 -20.74 -35.53
C LYS A 211 -33.58 -21.64 -34.33
N VAL A 212 -34.84 -22.02 -34.16
CA VAL A 212 -35.34 -22.81 -33.02
C VAL A 212 -34.52 -24.09 -32.78
N GLY A 213 -34.04 -24.76 -33.84
CA GLY A 213 -33.20 -25.96 -33.70
C GLY A 213 -31.82 -25.73 -33.08
N ARG A 214 -31.28 -24.50 -33.13
CA ARG A 214 -30.04 -24.14 -32.43
C ARG A 214 -30.32 -23.77 -30.97
N GLU A 215 -31.45 -23.11 -30.70
CA GLU A 215 -31.89 -22.75 -29.36
C GLU A 215 -32.23 -24.00 -28.54
N SER A 216 -32.93 -24.97 -29.15
CA SER A 216 -33.30 -26.22 -28.50
C SER A 216 -32.07 -27.01 -28.05
N LYS A 217 -31.04 -27.13 -28.89
CA LYS A 217 -29.80 -27.85 -28.52
C LYS A 217 -29.09 -27.23 -27.32
N ILE A 218 -28.99 -25.91 -27.27
CA ILE A 218 -28.39 -25.21 -26.15
C ILE A 218 -29.26 -25.43 -24.91
N LEU A 219 -30.58 -25.19 -24.99
CA LEU A 219 -31.49 -25.40 -23.87
C LEU A 219 -31.45 -26.84 -23.32
N LEU A 220 -31.34 -27.84 -24.19
CA LEU A 220 -31.17 -29.24 -23.80
C LEU A 220 -29.89 -29.45 -22.97
N GLU A 221 -28.76 -28.87 -23.36
CA GLU A 221 -27.50 -28.95 -22.59
C GLU A 221 -27.63 -28.31 -21.20
N LYS A 222 -28.46 -27.27 -21.04
CA LYS A 222 -28.77 -26.70 -19.71
C LYS A 222 -29.73 -27.58 -18.92
N VAL A 223 -30.72 -28.18 -19.55
CA VAL A 223 -31.62 -29.14 -18.89
C VAL A 223 -30.82 -30.36 -18.44
N GLU A 224 -29.94 -30.90 -19.29
CA GLU A 224 -29.02 -32.00 -18.95
C GLU A 224 -28.12 -31.62 -17.77
N ARG A 225 -27.61 -30.39 -17.72
CA ARG A 225 -26.82 -29.91 -16.58
C ARG A 225 -27.64 -29.76 -15.28
N LEU A 226 -28.92 -29.42 -15.37
CA LEU A 226 -29.83 -29.28 -14.22
C LEU A 226 -30.39 -30.64 -13.75
N VAL A 227 -30.66 -31.56 -14.68
CA VAL A 227 -31.26 -32.87 -14.43
C VAL A 227 -30.20 -33.94 -14.14
N GLY A 228 -29.03 -33.84 -14.77
CA GLY A 228 -27.93 -34.80 -14.66
C GLY A 228 -26.86 -34.46 -13.62
N GLY A 229 -26.94 -33.32 -12.92
CA GLY A 229 -25.79 -32.84 -12.14
C GLY A 229 -26.03 -31.80 -11.05
N GLU A 230 -26.80 -32.15 -10.03
CA GLU A 230 -26.27 -32.17 -8.66
C GLU A 230 -25.85 -33.62 -8.34
N LYS A 231 -24.69 -34.07 -8.84
CA LYS A 231 -23.97 -35.28 -8.41
C LYS A 231 -22.48 -35.05 -8.62
#